data_AF-A0A4Y5Z944-F1
#
_entry.id   AF-A0A4Y5Z944-F1
#
_cell.length_a   1.000
_cell.length_b   1.000
_cell.length_c   1.000
_cell.angle_alpha   90.00
_cell.angle_beta   90.00
_cell.angle_gamma   90.00
#
_symmetry.space_group_name_H-M   'P 1'
#
loop_
_entity.id
_entity.type
_entity.pdbx_description
1 polymer ?
#
loop_
_entity_poly.entity_id
_entity_poly.type
_entity_poly.pdbx_seq_one_letter_code
_entity_poly.pdbx_strand_id
1 'polypeptide(L)' 'MENHSKFRVVARAVKHNGVAGEQFYRSSYRILDHIGEEIEAGNGTIDFIDVTSAYNEAFALGRERLREIASETIQ' A
#
# COMPACT_ATOMS: atom_id res chain seq x y z
N MET A 1 11.59 20.40 18.79
CA MET A 1 10.38 19.70 18.32
C MET A 1 10.66 19.27 16.89
N GLU A 2 11.36 18.15 16.74
CA GLU A 2 11.97 17.73 15.48
C GLU A 2 10.99 16.94 14.61
N ASN A 3 10.91 17.36 13.34
CA ASN A 3 10.22 16.78 12.19
C ASN A 3 8.85 16.14 12.42
N HIS A 4 7.81 16.82 11.96
CA HIS A 4 6.61 16.15 11.47
C HIS A 4 7.01 15.23 10.30
N SER A 5 7.35 13.98 10.61
CA SER A 5 7.71 12.92 9.68
C SER A 5 6.64 12.80 8.60
N LYS A 6 6.90 13.34 7.40
CA LYS A 6 6.01 13.20 6.26
C LYS A 6 6.14 11.78 5.71
N PHE A 7 5.46 10.84 6.35
CA PHE A 7 5.29 9.50 5.80
C PHE A 7 4.45 9.56 4.53
N ARG A 8 4.72 8.66 3.58
CA ARG A 8 4.04 8.60 2.28
C ARG A 8 3.58 7.19 1.99
N VAL A 9 2.35 7.06 1.51
CA VAL A 9 1.84 5.80 0.98
C VAL A 9 2.10 5.76 -0.52
N VAL A 10 2.76 4.69 -0.98
CA VAL A 10 2.94 4.38 -2.40
C VAL A 10 2.05 3.17 -2.72
N ALA A 11 0.91 3.43 -3.36
CA ALA A 11 -0.02 2.39 -3.80
C ALA A 11 0.37 1.87 -5.20
N ARG A 12 0.18 0.56 -5.41
CA ARG A 12 0.44 -0.14 -6.66
C ARG A 12 -0.63 -1.20 -6.90
N ALA A 13 -0.96 -1.39 -8.17
CA ALA A 13 -1.70 -2.54 -8.65
C ALA A 13 -0.73 -3.44 -9.42
N VAL A 14 -0.52 -4.66 -8.93
CA VAL A 14 0.43 -5.62 -9.52
C VAL A 14 -0.34 -6.58 -10.40
N LYS A 15 0.06 -6.70 -11.66
CA LYS A 15 -0.57 -7.63 -12.60
C LYS A 15 -0.12 -9.07 -12.31
N HIS A 16 -1.08 -9.98 -12.24
CA HIS A 16 -0.90 -11.42 -12.14
C HIS A 16 -1.64 -12.11 -13.29
N ASN A 17 -1.05 -13.18 -13.82
CA ASN A 17 -1.70 -14.00 -14.83
C ASN A 17 -2.15 -15.32 -14.18
N GLY A 18 -3.43 -15.66 -14.33
CA GLY A 18 -3.99 -16.94 -13.92
C GLY A 18 -3.55 -18.08 -14.83
N VAL A 19 -3.79 -19.32 -14.39
CA VAL A 19 -3.41 -20.54 -15.12
C VAL A 19 -4.12 -20.65 -16.47
N ALA A 20 -5.34 -20.10 -16.58
CA ALA A 20 -6.14 -20.07 -17.80
C ALA A 20 -5.85 -18.85 -18.70
N GLY A 21 -4.83 -18.04 -18.38
CA GLY A 21 -4.50 -16.81 -19.12
C GLY A 21 -5.31 -15.58 -18.71
N GLU A 22 -6.15 -15.70 -17.68
CA GLU A 22 -6.88 -14.60 -17.06
C GLU A 22 -5.91 -13.57 -16.50
N GLN A 23 -6.28 -12.29 -16.54
CA GLN A 23 -5.47 -11.20 -16.00
C GLN A 23 -6.16 -10.64 -14.77
N PHE A 24 -5.45 -10.66 -13.66
CA PHE A 24 -5.88 -10.09 -12.40
C PHE A 24 -4.87 -9.06 -11.92
N TYR A 25 -5.33 -8.17 -11.05
CA TYR A 25 -4.50 -7.19 -10.38
C TYR A 25 -4.63 -7.39 -8.88
N ARG A 26 -3.50 -7.43 -8.18
CA ARG A 26 -3.45 -7.51 -6.73
C ARG A 26 -2.93 -6.20 -6.16
N SER A 27 -3.56 -5.76 -5.08
CA SER A 27 -3.17 -4.55 -4.38
C SER A 27 -1.83 -4.75 -3.67
N SER A 28 -0.96 -3.74 -3.74
CA SER A 28 0.32 -3.71 -3.06
C SER A 28 0.64 -2.28 -2.65
N TYR A 29 1.07 -2.08 -1.41
CA TYR A 29 1.43 -0.76 -0.91
C TYR A 29 2.78 -0.78 -0.20
N ARG A 30 3.39 0.40 -0.13
CA ARG A 30 4.61 0.64 0.66
C ARG A 30 4.44 1.95 1.41
N ILE A 31 4.97 2.00 2.62
CA ILE A 31 5.04 3.20 3.43
C ILE A 31 6.50 3.64 3.43
N LEU A 32 6.72 4.88 3.01
CA LEU A 32 8.02 5.50 3.01
C LEU A 32 8.10 6.53 4.12
N ASP A 33 9.28 6.68 4.71
CA ASP A 33 9.57 7.75 5.66
C ASP A 33 9.79 9.11 4.96
N HIS A 34 10.21 10.10 5.75
CA HIS A 34 10.43 11.46 5.30
C HIS A 34 11.59 11.63 4.29
N ILE A 35 12.58 10.72 4.28
CA ILE A 35 13.69 10.70 3.31
C ILE A 35 13.42 9.78 2.12
N GLY A 36 12.33 9.01 2.17
CA GLY A 36 11.90 8.12 1.10
C GLY A 36 12.33 6.67 1.28
N GLU A 37 12.87 6.31 2.43
CA GLU A 37 13.22 4.93 2.77
C GLU A 37 11.96 4.13 3.09
N GLU A 38 11.95 2.87 2.67
CA GLU A 38 10.83 1.97 2.92
C GLU A 38 10.87 1.50 4.37
N ILE A 39 9.79 1.76 5.11
CA ILE A 39 9.67 1.33 6.51
C ILE A 39 8.68 0.19 6.69
N GLU A 40 7.71 0.06 5.77
CA GLU A 40 6.76 -1.05 5.77
C GLU A 40 6.18 -1.28 4.37
N ALA A 41 5.75 -2.52 4.08
CA ALA A 41 5.06 -2.88 2.86
C ALA A 41 4.03 -3.98 3.12
N GLY A 42 2.98 -4.00 2.32
CA GLY A 42 1.93 -5.00 2.41
C GLY A 42 1.26 -5.26 1.07
N ASN A 43 0.59 -6.40 0.97
CA ASN A 43 -0.19 -6.79 -0.19
C ASN A 43 -1.61 -7.15 0.25
N GLY A 44 -2.60 -6.84 -0.56
CA GLY A 44 -3.95 -7.37 -0.33
C GLY A 44 -4.08 -8.82 -0.78
N THR A 45 -5.20 -9.40 -0.41
CA THR A 45 -5.53 -10.82 -0.62
C THR A 45 -6.56 -11.03 -1.72
N ILE A 46 -7.14 -9.95 -2.24
CA ILE A 46 -8.19 -9.97 -3.25
C ILE A 46 -7.57 -9.77 -4.64
N ASP A 47 -8.03 -10.59 -5.59
CA ASP A 47 -7.72 -10.42 -7.01
C ASP A 47 -8.82 -9.60 -7.67
N PHE A 48 -8.43 -8.51 -8.34
CA PHE A 48 -9.32 -7.63 -9.08
C PHE A 48 -9.19 -7.87 -10.57
N ILE A 49 -10.30 -7.76 -11.29
CA ILE A 49 -10.30 -7.81 -12.76
C ILE A 49 -9.76 -6.52 -13.40
N ASP A 50 -9.68 -5.43 -12.63
CA ASP A 50 -9.27 -4.11 -13.11
C ASP A 50 -8.20 -3.45 -12.22
N VAL A 51 -7.36 -2.62 -12.85
CA VAL A 51 -6.24 -1.93 -12.21
C VAL A 51 -6.71 -0.94 -11.15
N THR A 52 -7.81 -0.23 -11.43
CA THR A 52 -8.28 0.87 -10.60
C THR A 52 -8.75 0.38 -9.23
N SER A 53 -9.50 -0.73 -9.20
CA SER A 53 -9.97 -1.34 -7.96
C SER A 53 -8.79 -1.82 -7.10
N ALA A 54 -7.82 -2.52 -7.69
CA ALA A 54 -6.62 -2.96 -6.97
C ALA A 54 -5.78 -1.78 -6.45
N TYR A 55 -5.66 -0.70 -7.23
CA TYR A 55 -4.95 0.51 -6.78
C TYR A 55 -5.67 1.22 -5.63
N ASN A 56 -6.99 1.35 -5.72
CA ASN A 56 -7.80 1.99 -4.67
C ASN A 56 -7.74 1.20 -3.36
N GLU A 57 -7.79 -0.14 -3.43
CA GLU A 57 -7.60 -0.99 -2.26
C GLU A 57 -6.18 -0.83 -1.69
N ALA A 58 -5.14 -0.86 -2.54
CA ALA A 58 -3.76 -0.65 -2.09
C ALA A 58 -3.58 0.69 -1.35
N PHE A 59 -4.18 1.76 -1.86
CA PHE A 59 -4.14 3.05 -1.21
C PHE A 59 -4.90 3.06 0.13
N ALA A 60 -6.07 2.42 0.19
CA ALA A 60 -6.84 2.30 1.42
C ALA A 60 -6.07 1.53 2.51
N LEU A 61 -5.53 0.36 2.17
CA LEU A 61 -4.73 -0.47 3.09
C LEU A 61 -3.50 0.27 3.60
N GLY A 62 -2.72 0.88 2.69
CA GLY A 62 -1.54 1.64 3.09
C GLY A 62 -1.85 2.86 3.95
N ARG A 63 -2.99 3.51 3.72
CA ARG A 63 -3.43 4.65 4.53
C ARG A 63 -3.89 4.22 5.91
N GLU A 64 -4.61 3.11 6.02
CA GLU A 64 -5.01 2.52 7.29
C GLU A 64 -3.78 2.15 8.11
N ARG A 65 -2.84 1.42 7.50
CA ARG A 65 -1.60 1.03 8.19
C ARG A 65 -0.76 2.22 8.62
N LEU A 66 -0.66 3.25 7.78
CA LEU A 66 0.03 4.48 8.17
C LEU A 66 -0.62 5.15 9.39
N ARG A 67 -1.95 5.10 9.50
CA ARG A 67 -2.67 5.63 10.66
C ARG A 67 -2.32 4.89 11.94
N GLU A 68 -2.18 3.57 11.87
CA GLU A 68 -1.77 2.72 13.00
C GLU A 68 -0.35 3.07 13.45
N ILE A 69 0.61 3.10 12.52
CA ILE A 69 2.01 3.48 12.81
C ILE A 69 2.07 4.86 13.46
N ALA A 70 1.32 5.83 12.93
CA ALA A 70 1.24 7.17 13.51
C ALA A 70 0.64 7.17 14.92
N SER A 71 -0.30 6.27 15.22
CA SER A 71 -0.90 6.13 16.56
C SER A 71 0.06 5.47 17.56
N GLU A 72 0.83 4.47 17.13
CA GLU A 72 1.84 3.78 17.94
C GLU A 72 3.00 4.72 18.31
N THR A 73 3.34 5.67 17.43
CA THR A 73 4.47 6.61 17.63
C THR A 73 4.14 7.77 18.58
N ILE A 74 2.86 8.06 18.84
CA ILE A 74 2.42 9.19 19.68
C ILE A 74 2.23 8.80 21.17
N GLN A 75 2.25 7.50 21.48
CA GLN A 75 2.20 6.99 22.86
C GLN A 75 3.59 7.00 23.53
#